data_AF-A0A1M7NQ39-F1
#
_entry.id   AF-A0A1M7NQ39-F1
#
_cell.length_a   1.000
_cell.length_b   1.000
_cell.length_c   1.000
_cell.angle_alpha   90.00
_cell.angle_beta   90.00
_cell.angle_gamma   90.00
#
_symmetry.space_group_name_H-M   'P 1'
#
loop_
_entity.id
_entity.type
_entity.pdbx_description
1 polymer ?
#
loop_
_entity_poly.entity_id
_entity_poly.type
_entity_poly.pdbx_seq_one_letter_code
_entity_poly.pdbx_strand_id
1 'polypeptide(L)'
;MNTGPQGWHQGGADELRPPTGVLRRGAAPDWPARPVVARPLPTTVLWRWRYELAALLGAPLLWWASVQTFGGLTGLSIVTGVLAVVALVPPLRRWAFAVLWTVVTPHRIRVACAEAGVVSSRGKLPAVLFTRRKSYGERVYLWCPDGVGSTDVAAARPAIAAACWAHEVHFYETNGQYPHLVAVEVVRHRAEVTEAEDGTLSALWARFARHGGRFEGFAPRG
;
A
#
# COMPACT_ATOMS: atom_id res chain seq x y z
N MET A 1 32.28 57.87 -54.90
CA MET A 1 32.68 58.02 -53.49
C MET A 1 32.02 56.89 -52.71
N ASN A 2 32.82 55.91 -52.29
CA ASN A 2 32.37 54.66 -51.67
C ASN A 2 33.18 54.53 -50.37
N THR A 3 32.50 54.54 -49.22
CA THR A 3 33.10 54.39 -47.89
C THR A 3 32.65 53.05 -47.32
N GLY A 4 33.41 51.99 -47.62
CA GLY A 4 33.30 50.71 -46.92
C GLY A 4 34.15 50.72 -45.64
N PRO A 5 33.70 50.16 -44.50
CA PRO A 5 34.47 50.20 -43.26
C PRO A 5 35.59 49.15 -43.24
N GLN A 6 36.80 49.64 -43.00
CA GLN A 6 37.98 48.87 -42.60
C GLN A 6 37.77 48.30 -41.18
N GLY A 7 38.10 47.02 -40.97
CA GLY A 7 38.13 46.48 -39.60
C GLY A 7 38.08 44.96 -39.41
N TRP A 8 38.11 44.13 -40.47
CA TRP A 8 37.86 42.68 -40.34
C TRP A 8 39.09 41.78 -40.20
N HIS A 9 40.25 42.31 -39.85
CA HIS A 9 41.44 41.48 -39.63
C HIS A 9 42.20 41.89 -38.37
N GLN A 10 41.82 41.33 -37.23
CA GLN A 10 42.68 40.82 -36.14
C GLN A 10 41.88 40.64 -34.84
N GLY A 11 41.80 39.41 -34.34
CA GLY A 11 41.08 39.02 -33.11
C GLY A 11 40.38 37.69 -33.37
N GLY A 12 41.07 36.56 -33.30
CA GLY A 12 41.28 35.89 -32.02
C GLY A 12 40.54 34.56 -32.06
N ALA A 13 41.20 33.51 -32.56
CA ALA A 13 40.68 32.14 -32.60
C ALA A 13 40.58 31.48 -31.20
N ASP A 14 40.49 32.29 -30.14
CA ASP A 14 40.47 31.88 -28.73
C ASP A 14 39.09 32.03 -28.08
N GLU A 15 38.07 32.54 -28.78
CA GLU A 15 36.74 32.83 -28.20
C GLU A 15 35.68 31.73 -28.36
N LEU A 16 36.04 30.54 -28.85
CA LEU A 16 35.18 29.35 -28.81
C LEU A 16 35.49 28.42 -27.62
N ARG A 17 35.94 28.98 -26.50
CA ARG A 17 35.88 28.28 -25.23
C ARG A 17 34.47 28.44 -24.68
N PRO A 18 33.66 27.37 -24.57
CA PRO A 18 32.42 27.46 -23.81
C PRO A 18 32.78 27.94 -22.40
N PRO A 19 31.94 28.78 -21.76
CA PRO A 19 32.20 29.18 -20.40
C PRO A 19 32.38 27.91 -19.56
N THR A 20 33.59 27.69 -19.06
CA THR A 20 33.87 26.74 -17.98
C THR A 20 33.29 27.32 -16.70
N GLY A 21 31.97 27.57 -16.72
CA GLY A 21 31.14 27.60 -15.56
C GLY A 21 31.13 26.18 -15.04
N VAL A 22 32.08 25.92 -14.14
CA VAL A 22 31.91 25.11 -12.95
C VAL A 22 30.61 24.33 -13.04
N LEU A 23 30.65 23.13 -13.64
CA LEU A 23 29.75 22.07 -13.22
C LEU A 23 30.15 21.82 -11.77
N ARG A 24 29.65 22.68 -10.88
CA ARG A 24 29.58 22.46 -9.44
C ARG A 24 28.92 21.11 -9.41
N ARG A 25 29.74 20.09 -9.14
CA ARG A 25 29.34 18.69 -9.02
C ARG A 25 27.96 18.74 -8.38
N GLY A 26 26.95 18.57 -9.23
CA GLY A 26 25.58 18.85 -8.83
C GLY A 26 25.42 18.06 -7.56
N ALA A 27 24.96 18.72 -6.49
CA ALA A 27 24.33 17.97 -5.41
C ALA A 27 23.42 17.01 -6.15
N ALA A 28 23.79 15.71 -6.15
CA ALA A 28 22.89 14.68 -6.63
C ALA A 28 21.60 15.03 -5.91
N PRO A 29 20.48 15.24 -6.63
CA PRO A 29 19.25 15.54 -5.94
C PRO A 29 19.16 14.57 -4.79
N ASP A 30 18.95 15.11 -3.62
CA ASP A 30 18.84 14.40 -2.37
C ASP A 30 17.52 13.62 -2.41
N TRP A 31 17.37 12.76 -3.43
CA TRP A 31 16.46 11.65 -3.37
C TRP A 31 16.81 10.96 -2.07
N PRO A 32 15.86 10.89 -1.12
CA PRO A 32 16.12 10.24 0.15
C PRO A 32 16.69 8.87 -0.19
N ALA A 33 17.93 8.62 0.26
CA ALA A 33 18.61 7.38 -0.03
C ALA A 33 17.64 6.27 0.35
N ARG A 34 17.25 5.43 -0.63
CA ARG A 34 16.24 4.40 -0.40
C ARG A 34 16.67 3.63 0.85
N PRO A 35 15.87 3.61 1.92
CA PRO A 35 16.31 2.99 3.15
C PRO A 35 16.63 1.54 2.88
N VAL A 36 17.75 1.07 3.44
CA VAL A 36 18.14 -0.34 3.33
C VAL A 36 17.11 -1.17 4.09
N VAL A 37 16.18 -1.77 3.35
CA VAL A 37 15.18 -2.68 3.92
C VAL A 37 15.87 -3.99 4.28
N ALA A 38 15.79 -4.37 5.55
CA ALA A 38 16.35 -5.62 6.03
C ALA A 38 15.64 -6.82 5.41
N ARG A 39 16.38 -7.93 5.19
CA ARG A 39 15.77 -9.17 4.69
C ARG A 39 14.72 -9.68 5.69
N PRO A 40 13.48 -9.95 5.26
CA PRO A 40 12.43 -10.40 6.16
C PRO A 40 12.73 -11.80 6.70
N LEU A 41 12.34 -12.05 7.94
CA LEU A 41 12.40 -13.37 8.56
C LEU A 41 11.49 -14.36 7.80
N PRO A 42 11.82 -15.67 7.74
CA PRO A 42 11.02 -16.67 7.02
C PRO A 42 9.58 -16.76 7.52
N THR A 43 9.33 -16.53 8.81
CA THR A 43 7.97 -16.44 9.37
C THR A 43 7.18 -15.24 8.83
N THR A 44 7.85 -14.10 8.63
CA THR A 44 7.27 -12.90 7.99
C THR A 44 7.02 -13.14 6.50
N VAL A 45 7.88 -13.92 5.83
CA VAL A 45 7.68 -14.35 4.44
C VAL A 45 6.48 -15.30 4.33
N LEU A 46 6.34 -16.27 5.24
CA LEU A 46 5.20 -17.19 5.24
C LEU A 46 3.89 -16.45 5.55
N TRP A 47 3.89 -15.54 6.52
CA TRP A 47 2.76 -14.65 6.81
C TRP A 47 2.43 -13.73 5.63
N ARG A 48 3.45 -13.31 4.86
CA ARG A 48 3.31 -12.55 3.62
C ARG A 48 2.69 -13.39 2.50
N TRP A 49 3.05 -14.67 2.42
CA TRP A 49 2.56 -15.61 1.41
C TRP A 49 1.17 -16.15 1.71
N ARG A 50 0.56 -15.91 2.88
CA ARG A 50 -0.74 -16.50 3.24
C ARG A 50 -1.84 -16.26 2.18
N TYR A 51 -1.85 -15.10 1.53
CA TYR A 51 -2.85 -14.77 0.52
C TYR A 51 -2.47 -15.26 -0.89
N GLU A 52 -1.17 -15.26 -1.22
CA GLU A 52 -0.66 -15.84 -2.47
C GLU A 52 -0.84 -17.36 -2.46
N LEU A 53 -0.58 -18.03 -1.33
CA LEU A 53 -0.87 -19.45 -1.10
C LEU A 53 -2.38 -19.73 -1.14
N ALA A 54 -3.20 -18.89 -0.51
CA ALA A 54 -4.65 -19.08 -0.56
C ALA A 54 -5.19 -18.99 -2.00
N ALA A 55 -4.68 -18.06 -2.82
CA ALA A 55 -5.06 -17.95 -4.22
C ALA A 55 -4.49 -19.10 -5.07
N LEU A 56 -3.19 -19.39 -4.93
CA LEU A 56 -2.48 -20.43 -5.68
C LEU A 56 -3.00 -21.83 -5.36
N LEU A 57 -3.42 -22.10 -4.12
CA LEU A 57 -3.97 -23.40 -3.73
C LEU A 57 -5.49 -23.45 -3.89
N GLY A 58 -6.19 -22.34 -3.65
CA GLY A 58 -7.64 -22.29 -3.70
C GLY A 58 -8.21 -22.59 -5.09
N ALA A 59 -7.64 -22.00 -6.15
CA ALA A 59 -8.14 -22.22 -7.51
C ALA A 59 -7.93 -23.66 -8.02
N PRO A 60 -6.73 -24.26 -7.87
CA PRO A 60 -6.51 -25.67 -8.23
C PRO A 60 -7.29 -26.64 -7.37
N LEU A 61 -7.49 -26.38 -6.07
CA LEU A 61 -8.30 -27.23 -5.21
C LEU A 61 -9.78 -27.17 -5.59
N LEU A 62 -10.31 -25.98 -5.91
CA LEU A 62 -11.67 -25.81 -6.40
C LEU A 62 -11.87 -26.54 -7.73
N TRP A 63 -10.91 -26.41 -8.64
CA TRP A 63 -10.88 -27.13 -9.91
C TRP A 63 -10.86 -28.66 -9.69
N TRP A 64 -9.89 -29.15 -8.91
CA TRP A 64 -9.72 -30.56 -8.60
C TRP A 64 -10.97 -31.16 -7.98
N ALA A 65 -11.54 -30.50 -6.96
CA ALA A 65 -12.79 -30.93 -6.33
C ALA A 65 -13.95 -30.99 -7.33
N SER A 66 -14.03 -30.03 -8.26
CA SER A 66 -15.08 -30.00 -9.29
C SER A 66 -14.94 -31.17 -10.26
N VAL A 67 -13.72 -31.47 -10.72
CA VAL A 67 -13.43 -32.61 -11.60
C VAL A 67 -13.73 -33.94 -10.91
N GLN A 68 -13.34 -34.10 -9.64
CA GLN A 68 -13.60 -35.32 -8.88
C GLN A 68 -15.09 -35.56 -8.61
N THR A 69 -15.88 -34.49 -8.49
CA THR A 69 -17.32 -34.59 -8.16
C THR A 69 -18.19 -34.79 -9.40
N PHE A 70 -17.87 -34.12 -10.52
CA PHE A 70 -18.75 -34.03 -11.69
C PHE A 70 -18.12 -34.56 -12.99
N GLY A 71 -16.84 -34.93 -12.98
CA GLY A 71 -16.06 -35.28 -14.17
C GLY A 71 -15.40 -34.06 -14.84
N GLY A 72 -14.49 -34.30 -15.78
CA GLY A 72 -13.60 -33.26 -16.34
C GLY A 72 -14.32 -32.07 -17.00
N LEU A 73 -15.03 -32.32 -18.11
CA LEU A 73 -15.69 -31.26 -18.89
C LEU A 73 -16.86 -30.62 -18.13
N THR A 74 -17.62 -31.42 -17.36
CA THR A 74 -18.73 -30.94 -16.55
C THR A 74 -18.22 -30.05 -15.41
N GLY A 75 -17.16 -30.47 -14.71
CA GLY A 75 -16.50 -29.68 -13.67
C GLY A 75 -15.98 -28.34 -14.21
N LEU A 76 -15.36 -28.35 -15.40
CA LEU A 76 -14.93 -27.12 -16.09
C LEU A 76 -16.09 -26.18 -16.39
N SER A 77 -17.19 -26.72 -16.90
CA SER A 77 -18.39 -25.96 -17.23
C SER A 77 -19.01 -25.32 -15.99
N ILE A 78 -19.04 -26.03 -14.86
CA ILE A 78 -19.53 -25.51 -13.58
C ILE A 78 -18.65 -24.37 -13.07
N VAL A 79 -17.32 -24.57 -13.01
CA VAL A 79 -16.40 -23.52 -12.53
C VAL A 79 -16.49 -22.27 -13.41
N THR A 80 -16.49 -22.47 -14.73
CA THR A 80 -16.61 -21.36 -15.70
C THR A 80 -17.95 -20.65 -15.57
N GLY A 81 -19.05 -21.40 -15.41
CA GLY A 81 -20.39 -20.86 -15.19
C GLY A 81 -20.48 -20.02 -13.92
N VAL A 82 -19.90 -20.50 -12.80
CA VAL A 82 -19.85 -19.74 -11.54
C VAL A 82 -19.05 -18.44 -11.70
N LEU A 83 -17.88 -18.51 -12.34
CA LEU A 83 -17.07 -17.31 -12.61
C LEU A 83 -17.82 -16.31 -13.51
N ALA A 84 -18.54 -16.80 -14.52
CA ALA A 84 -19.37 -15.96 -15.38
C ALA A 84 -20.51 -15.29 -14.60
N VAL A 85 -21.19 -16.02 -13.71
CA VAL A 85 -22.22 -15.46 -12.82
C VAL A 85 -21.63 -14.39 -11.92
N VAL A 86 -20.48 -14.63 -11.29
CA VAL A 86 -19.80 -13.64 -10.45
C VAL A 86 -19.43 -12.38 -11.25
N ALA A 87 -18.97 -12.54 -12.50
CA ALA A 87 -18.59 -11.43 -13.36
C ALA A 87 -19.79 -10.60 -13.86
N LEU A 88 -20.89 -11.28 -14.22
CA LEU A 88 -22.08 -10.66 -14.80
C LEU A 88 -22.98 -10.02 -13.73
N VAL A 89 -23.07 -10.61 -12.53
CA VAL A 89 -23.96 -10.13 -11.47
C VAL A 89 -23.28 -9.01 -10.66
N PRO A 90 -23.75 -7.75 -10.75
CA PRO A 90 -23.08 -6.59 -10.13
C PRO A 90 -22.78 -6.71 -8.62
N PRO A 91 -23.69 -7.19 -7.74
CA PRO A 91 -23.38 -7.33 -6.32
C PRO A 91 -22.29 -8.37 -6.06
N LEU A 92 -22.28 -9.49 -6.79
CA LEU A 92 -21.24 -10.51 -6.66
C LEU A 92 -19.88 -9.97 -7.11
N ARG A 93 -19.85 -9.24 -8.23
CA ARG A 93 -18.63 -8.57 -8.71
C ARG A 93 -18.08 -7.60 -7.67
N ARG A 94 -18.92 -6.75 -7.07
CA ARG A 94 -18.51 -5.82 -6.00
C ARG A 94 -17.96 -6.57 -4.79
N TRP A 95 -18.63 -7.64 -4.37
CA TRP A 95 -18.17 -8.48 -3.26
C TRP A 95 -16.82 -9.13 -3.56
N ALA A 96 -16.63 -9.68 -4.77
CA ALA A 96 -15.37 -10.30 -5.20
C ALA A 96 -14.23 -9.27 -5.25
N PHE A 97 -14.49 -8.07 -5.76
CA PHE A 97 -13.52 -6.96 -5.70
C PHE A 97 -13.20 -6.57 -4.26
N ALA A 98 -14.18 -6.50 -3.37
CA ALA A 98 -13.92 -6.21 -1.96
C ALA A 98 -13.05 -7.29 -1.30
N VAL A 99 -13.27 -8.59 -1.62
CA VAL A 99 -12.36 -9.68 -1.18
C VAL A 99 -10.96 -9.44 -1.73
N LEU A 100 -10.84 -9.18 -3.04
CA LEU A 100 -9.56 -8.96 -3.70
C LEU A 100 -8.78 -7.81 -3.05
N TRP A 101 -9.45 -6.70 -2.74
CA TRP A 101 -8.81 -5.56 -2.08
C TRP A 101 -8.27 -5.91 -0.69
N THR A 102 -8.90 -6.81 0.07
CA THR A 102 -8.31 -7.24 1.35
C THR A 102 -6.97 -7.93 1.22
N VAL A 103 -6.70 -8.54 0.06
CA VAL A 103 -5.43 -9.20 -0.27
C VAL A 103 -4.42 -8.19 -0.82
N VAL A 104 -4.87 -7.33 -1.73
CA VAL A 104 -4.01 -6.38 -2.45
C VAL A 104 -3.56 -5.22 -1.56
N THR A 105 -4.46 -4.64 -0.75
CA THR A 105 -4.18 -3.46 0.07
C THR A 105 -3.00 -3.66 1.05
N PRO A 106 -2.88 -4.79 1.77
CA PRO A 106 -1.68 -5.11 2.57
C PRO A 106 -0.35 -5.03 1.83
N HIS A 107 -0.31 -5.58 0.62
CA HIS A 107 0.90 -5.61 -0.18
C HIS A 107 1.28 -4.19 -0.59
N ARG A 108 0.29 -3.44 -1.08
CA ARG A 108 0.47 -2.06 -1.53
C ARG A 108 0.88 -1.13 -0.40
N ILE A 109 0.29 -1.25 0.79
CA ILE A 109 0.72 -0.49 1.97
C ILE A 109 2.17 -0.79 2.33
N ARG A 110 2.60 -2.06 2.27
CA ARG A 110 3.98 -2.41 2.60
C ARG A 110 4.98 -1.81 1.61
N VAL A 111 4.67 -1.85 0.32
CA VAL A 111 5.49 -1.22 -0.73
C VAL A 111 5.55 0.28 -0.50
N ALA A 112 4.41 0.91 -0.20
CA ALA A 112 4.33 2.34 0.13
C ALA A 112 5.18 2.70 1.35
N CYS A 113 5.13 1.90 2.43
CA CYS A 113 5.98 2.11 3.60
C CYS A 113 7.47 1.98 3.27
N ALA A 114 7.85 1.06 2.39
CA ALA A 114 9.24 0.92 1.95
C ALA A 114 9.72 2.09 1.10
N GLU A 115 8.86 2.58 0.19
CA GLU A 115 9.15 3.72 -0.68
C GLU A 115 9.18 5.05 0.08
N ALA A 116 8.27 5.22 1.05
CA ALA A 116 8.20 6.39 1.92
C ALA A 116 9.25 6.37 3.05
N GLY A 117 10.02 5.28 3.17
CA GLY A 117 11.06 5.12 4.17
C GLY A 117 10.57 4.98 5.61
N VAL A 118 9.34 4.49 5.79
CA VAL A 118 8.78 4.12 7.09
C VAL A 118 9.39 2.79 7.53
N VAL A 119 10.63 2.86 8.01
CA VAL A 119 11.41 1.74 8.51
C VAL A 119 12.00 2.06 9.88
N SER A 120 12.13 1.05 10.74
CA SER A 120 12.92 1.20 11.98
C SER A 120 14.39 1.47 11.66
N SER A 121 15.15 1.93 12.65
CA SER A 121 16.63 2.03 12.58
C SER A 121 17.34 0.72 12.17
N ARG A 122 16.69 -0.43 12.36
CA ARG A 122 17.17 -1.76 11.94
C ARG A 122 16.68 -2.19 10.55
N GLY A 123 16.06 -1.30 9.78
CA GLY A 123 15.54 -1.58 8.43
C GLY A 123 14.26 -2.45 8.39
N LYS A 124 13.58 -2.66 9.53
CA LYS A 124 12.32 -3.39 9.60
C LYS A 124 11.14 -2.52 9.16
N LEU A 125 10.24 -3.08 8.34
CA LEU A 125 9.01 -2.44 7.89
C LEU A 125 7.84 -2.75 8.85
N PRO A 126 6.82 -1.88 8.92
CA PRO A 126 5.55 -2.18 9.55
C PRO A 126 4.93 -3.47 9.01
N ALA A 127 4.52 -4.36 9.91
CA ALA A 127 3.91 -5.63 9.57
C ALA A 127 2.38 -5.49 9.54
N VAL A 128 1.77 -5.86 8.42
CA VAL A 128 0.30 -5.93 8.31
C VAL A 128 -0.21 -7.15 9.09
N LEU A 129 -0.98 -6.90 10.15
CA LEU A 129 -1.60 -7.95 10.95
C LEU A 129 -2.82 -8.51 10.24
N PHE A 130 -3.80 -7.66 9.93
CA PHE A 130 -5.01 -8.07 9.23
C PHE A 130 -5.67 -6.90 8.51
N THR A 131 -6.50 -7.24 7.53
CA THR A 131 -7.31 -6.30 6.75
C THR A 131 -8.76 -6.68 6.89
N ARG A 132 -9.61 -5.70 7.13
CA ARG A 132 -11.04 -5.86 7.20
C ARG A 132 -11.71 -5.03 6.12
N ARG A 133 -12.70 -5.63 5.46
CA ARG A 133 -13.61 -4.91 4.56
C ARG A 133 -14.49 -3.97 5.39
N LYS A 134 -14.75 -2.81 4.82
CA LYS A 134 -15.66 -1.80 5.36
C LYS A 134 -16.49 -1.23 4.23
N SER A 135 -17.66 -0.65 4.53
CA SER A 135 -18.52 -0.05 3.51
C SER A 135 -17.81 0.98 2.61
N TYR A 136 -16.83 1.70 3.16
CA TYR A 136 -16.03 2.73 2.49
C TYR A 136 -14.75 2.21 1.80
N GLY A 137 -14.38 0.94 1.98
CA GLY A 137 -13.13 0.38 1.48
C GLY A 137 -12.55 -0.67 2.43
N GLU A 138 -11.37 -0.39 2.99
CA GLU A 138 -10.69 -1.32 3.89
C GLU A 138 -10.11 -0.64 5.13
N ARG A 139 -10.11 -1.36 6.26
CA ARG A 139 -9.32 -1.00 7.45
C ARG A 139 -8.19 -2.01 7.64
N VAL A 140 -6.96 -1.53 7.69
CA VAL A 140 -5.73 -2.31 7.82
C VAL A 140 -5.08 -2.02 9.16
N TYR A 141 -4.66 -3.07 9.85
CA TYR A 141 -3.97 -2.94 11.14
C TYR A 141 -2.49 -3.23 10.95
N LEU A 142 -1.66 -2.24 11.31
CA LEU A 142 -0.22 -2.27 11.18
C LEU A 142 0.43 -2.41 12.55
N TRP A 143 1.34 -3.38 12.66
CA TRP A 143 2.29 -3.48 13.74
C TRP A 143 3.58 -2.74 13.36
N CYS A 144 3.83 -1.62 14.02
CA CYS A 144 4.99 -0.79 13.81
C CYS A 144 6.16 -1.31 14.67
N PRO A 145 7.34 -1.55 14.09
CA PRO A 145 8.53 -1.93 14.83
C PRO A 145 9.02 -0.76 15.70
N ASP A 146 9.90 -1.06 16.67
CA ASP A 146 10.47 -0.06 17.57
C ASP A 146 11.07 1.13 16.80
N GLY A 147 10.71 2.35 17.23
CA GLY A 147 11.14 3.59 16.59
C GLY A 147 10.33 4.00 15.36
N VAL A 148 9.27 3.26 15.00
CA VAL A 148 8.25 3.70 14.02
C VAL A 148 6.93 3.83 14.76
N GLY A 149 6.36 5.04 14.73
CA GLY A 149 5.08 5.36 15.36
C GLY A 149 3.96 5.63 14.37
N SER A 150 2.78 5.94 14.90
CA SER A 150 1.62 6.44 14.15
C SER A 150 1.95 7.67 13.31
N THR A 151 2.72 8.61 13.86
CA THR A 151 3.11 9.85 13.18
C THR A 151 3.96 9.58 11.93
N ASP A 152 4.89 8.62 11.98
CA ASP A 152 5.74 8.27 10.84
C ASP A 152 4.92 7.62 9.71
N VAL A 153 4.00 6.73 10.10
CA VAL A 153 3.08 6.09 9.16
C VAL A 153 2.11 7.11 8.56
N ALA A 154 1.61 8.06 9.37
CA ALA A 154 0.74 9.14 8.92
C ALA A 154 1.48 10.13 7.99
N ALA A 155 2.77 10.35 8.20
CA ALA A 155 3.59 11.14 7.27
C ALA A 155 3.69 10.49 5.88
N ALA A 156 3.61 9.16 5.80
CA ALA A 156 3.53 8.42 4.54
C ALA A 156 2.13 8.37 3.91
N ARG A 157 1.14 9.11 4.44
CA ARG A 157 -0.21 9.23 3.87
C ARG A 157 -0.25 9.41 2.35
N PRO A 158 0.48 10.36 1.73
CA PRO A 158 0.38 10.55 0.27
C PRO A 158 0.92 9.34 -0.50
N ALA A 159 2.02 8.73 -0.03
CA ALA A 159 2.57 7.52 -0.63
C ALA A 159 1.57 6.36 -0.52
N ILE A 160 0.97 6.16 0.66
CA ILE A 160 -0.03 5.11 0.89
C ILE A 160 -1.29 5.34 0.06
N ALA A 161 -1.78 6.58 -0.03
CA ALA A 161 -2.96 6.93 -0.81
C ALA A 161 -2.74 6.65 -2.31
N ALA A 162 -1.63 7.14 -2.87
CA ALA A 162 -1.24 6.91 -4.26
C ALA A 162 -1.02 5.40 -4.52
N ALA A 163 -0.23 4.77 -3.66
CA ALA A 163 0.08 3.36 -3.75
C ALA A 163 -1.12 2.47 -3.46
N CYS A 164 -2.25 2.94 -2.92
CA CYS A 164 -3.47 2.15 -2.77
C CYS A 164 -4.56 2.54 -3.77
N TRP A 165 -4.37 3.58 -4.59
CA TRP A 165 -5.47 4.23 -5.34
C TRP A 165 -6.65 4.57 -4.43
N ALA A 166 -6.34 5.12 -3.26
CA ALA A 166 -7.34 5.55 -2.29
C ALA A 166 -7.76 6.99 -2.60
N HIS A 167 -9.04 7.30 -2.39
CA HIS A 167 -9.51 8.68 -2.38
C HIS A 167 -9.01 9.39 -1.11
N GLU A 168 -9.08 8.69 0.03
CA GLU A 168 -8.64 9.20 1.31
C GLU A 168 -8.03 8.09 2.16
N VAL A 169 -7.13 8.45 3.08
CA VAL A 169 -6.50 7.52 4.01
C VAL A 169 -6.51 8.10 5.42
N HIS A 170 -7.17 7.46 6.38
CA HIS A 170 -7.19 7.91 7.77
C HIS A 170 -6.29 7.04 8.65
N PHE A 171 -5.73 7.64 9.68
CA PHE A 171 -4.87 6.96 10.65
C PHE A 171 -5.47 7.12 12.04
N TYR A 172 -5.49 6.02 12.79
CA TYR A 172 -5.96 5.99 14.16
C TYR A 172 -4.89 5.39 15.04
N GLU A 173 -4.64 6.07 16.14
CA GLU A 173 -3.75 5.60 17.19
C GLU A 173 -4.52 4.67 18.13
N THR A 174 -3.86 3.63 18.60
CA THR A 174 -4.39 2.84 19.70
C THR A 174 -4.02 3.55 21.00
N ASN A 175 -5.01 3.97 21.80
CA ASN A 175 -4.77 4.67 23.07
C ASN A 175 -3.79 3.87 23.95
N GLY A 176 -2.64 4.50 24.24
CA GLY A 176 -1.64 4.27 25.31
C GLY A 176 -1.03 2.87 25.48
N GLN A 177 -1.83 1.83 25.36
CA GLN A 177 -1.51 0.46 25.72
C GLN A 177 -0.81 -0.33 24.61
N TYR A 178 -0.99 0.09 23.36
CA TYR A 178 -0.33 -0.52 22.19
C TYR A 178 0.13 0.56 21.19
N PRO A 179 1.15 1.37 21.53
CA PRO A 179 1.66 2.42 20.64
C PRO A 179 2.23 1.86 19.33
N HIS A 180 2.60 0.57 19.32
CA HIS A 180 3.05 -0.15 18.13
C HIS A 180 1.90 -0.52 17.18
N LEU A 181 0.64 -0.34 17.56
CA LEU A 181 -0.49 -0.71 16.73
C LEU A 181 -1.17 0.53 16.12
N VAL A 182 -1.14 0.61 14.80
CA VAL A 182 -1.74 1.70 14.02
C VAL A 182 -2.83 1.13 13.12
N ALA A 183 -4.03 1.72 13.16
CA ALA A 183 -5.09 1.39 12.21
C ALA A 183 -5.08 2.40 11.05
N VAL A 184 -5.07 1.88 9.83
CA VAL A 184 -5.07 2.64 8.58
C VAL A 184 -6.36 2.34 7.83
N GLU A 185 -7.19 3.34 7.63
CA GLU A 185 -8.38 3.22 6.79
C GLU A 185 -8.08 3.70 5.39
N VAL A 186 -8.36 2.86 4.41
CA VAL A 186 -8.22 3.14 2.99
C VAL A 186 -9.61 3.34 2.43
N VAL A 187 -9.96 4.60 2.17
CA VAL A 187 -11.27 5.00 1.65
C VAL A 187 -11.22 5.02 0.13
N ARG A 188 -12.02 4.15 -0.50
CA ARG A 188 -12.16 4.02 -1.96
C ARG A 188 -13.51 4.53 -2.45
N HIS A 189 -14.52 4.43 -1.59
CA HIS A 189 -15.87 4.83 -1.87
C HIS A 189 -16.34 5.76 -0.75
N ARG A 190 -17.04 6.83 -1.13
CA ARG A 190 -17.75 7.67 -0.17
C ARG A 190 -18.98 6.88 0.29
N ALA A 191 -18.83 6.14 1.38
CA ALA A 191 -19.91 5.37 1.97
C ALA A 191 -20.34 5.99 3.30
N GLU A 192 -21.63 5.91 3.59
CA GLU A 192 -22.16 6.19 4.91
C GLU A 192 -21.67 5.12 5.89
N VAL A 193 -21.18 5.55 7.05
CA VAL A 193 -20.63 4.67 8.08
C VAL A 193 -21.79 3.89 8.71
N THR A 194 -21.87 2.59 8.46
CA THR A 194 -22.90 1.73 9.07
C THR A 194 -22.35 1.02 10.31
N GLU A 195 -22.95 1.29 11.48
CA GLU A 195 -22.58 0.77 12.82
C GLU A 195 -22.54 -0.78 12.92
N ALA A 196 -23.24 -1.50 12.04
CA ALA A 196 -23.40 -2.95 12.10
C ALA A 196 -22.08 -3.75 11.97
N GLU A 197 -21.04 -3.17 11.35
CA GLU A 197 -19.77 -3.87 11.19
C GLU A 197 -18.96 -3.95 12.51
N ASP A 198 -19.24 -3.19 13.55
CA ASP A 198 -18.40 -3.19 14.77
C ASP A 198 -18.52 -4.48 15.62
N GLY A 199 -19.62 -5.25 15.48
CA GLY A 199 -19.89 -6.43 16.30
C GLY A 199 -18.98 -7.66 16.07
N THR A 200 -18.53 -7.93 14.85
CA THR A 200 -17.71 -9.14 14.58
C THR A 200 -16.25 -8.97 15.02
N LEU A 201 -15.75 -7.72 15.03
CA LEU A 201 -14.46 -7.41 15.63
C LEU A 201 -14.55 -7.46 17.16
N SER A 202 -15.67 -7.09 17.78
CA SER A 202 -15.81 -7.10 19.25
C SER A 202 -15.53 -8.47 19.87
N ALA A 203 -15.78 -9.59 19.19
CA ALA A 203 -15.53 -10.93 19.73
C ALA A 203 -14.05 -11.34 19.73
N LEU A 204 -13.33 -11.14 18.61
CA LEU A 204 -11.89 -11.38 18.53
C LEU A 204 -11.10 -10.31 19.30
N TRP A 205 -11.64 -9.10 19.39
CA TRP A 205 -11.11 -8.00 20.18
C TRP A 205 -11.48 -8.08 21.66
N ALA A 206 -12.57 -8.69 22.12
CA ALA A 206 -12.89 -8.82 23.55
C ALA A 206 -11.76 -9.49 24.34
N ARG A 207 -10.97 -10.34 23.66
CA ARG A 207 -9.78 -10.97 24.23
C ARG A 207 -8.60 -10.00 24.43
N PHE A 208 -8.55 -8.91 23.67
CA PHE A 208 -7.56 -7.83 23.73
C PHE A 208 -8.09 -6.53 24.39
N ALA A 209 -9.41 -6.28 24.32
CA ALA A 209 -10.14 -5.08 24.73
C ALA A 209 -10.60 -5.11 26.19
N ARG A 210 -10.28 -6.18 26.96
CA ARG A 210 -10.29 -6.11 28.43
C ARG A 210 -9.36 -5.02 28.99
N HIS A 211 -8.57 -4.39 28.13
CA HIS A 211 -7.60 -3.36 28.42
C HIS A 211 -7.85 -2.14 27.49
N GLY A 212 -8.83 -1.32 27.87
CA GLY A 212 -8.84 0.14 27.87
C GLY A 212 -8.63 0.98 26.59
N GLY A 213 -8.24 0.44 25.43
CA GLY A 213 -7.86 1.25 24.28
C GLY A 213 -9.04 1.82 23.46
N ARG A 214 -9.46 3.06 23.72
CA ARG A 214 -10.35 3.83 22.83
C ARG A 214 -9.52 4.35 21.62
N PHE A 215 -9.93 4.13 20.37
CA PHE A 215 -9.22 4.67 19.20
C PHE A 215 -9.54 6.16 19.07
N GLU A 216 -8.66 7.02 19.54
CA GLU A 216 -8.81 8.47 19.37
C GLU A 216 -8.40 8.81 17.94
N GLY A 217 -9.38 9.22 17.13
CA GLY A 217 -9.13 9.66 15.77
C GLY A 217 -8.29 10.93 15.78
N PHE A 218 -7.33 11.01 14.87
CA PHE A 218 -6.80 12.31 14.47
C PHE A 218 -7.95 13.11 13.86
N ALA A 219 -8.35 14.20 14.51
CA ALA A 219 -9.26 15.15 13.89
C ALA A 219 -8.65 15.58 12.53
N PRO A 220 -9.45 15.66 11.44
CA PRO A 220 -8.96 16.22 10.20
C PRO A 220 -8.47 17.64 10.48
N ARG A 221 -7.18 17.90 10.26
CA ARG A 221 -6.66 19.26 10.24
C ARG A 221 -6.92 19.84 8.85
N GLY A 222 -7.90 20.75 8.77
CA GLY A 222 -8.18 21.61 7.62
C GLY A 222 -9.26 21.06 6.69
#